data_AF-A0A9R1W120-F1
#
_entry.id   AF-A0A9R1W120-F1
#
_cell.length_a   1.000
_cell.length_b   1.000
_cell.length_c   1.000
_cell.angle_alpha   90.00
_cell.angle_beta   90.00
_cell.angle_gamma   90.00
#
_symmetry.space_group_name_H-M   'P 1'
#
loop_
_entity.id
_entity.type
_entity.pdbx_description
1 polymer ?
#
loop_
_entity_poly.entity_id
_entity_poly.type
_entity_poly.pdbx_seq_one_letter_code
_entity_poly.pdbx_strand_id
1 'polypeptide(L)'
;MATSGAIETLNQTLLQNNTTQVKLDIIVTLHNLSPYIPTFLSSSTSSSLIHLIHESEKSSKLVEKSMCLLEHLSSSSEIALRAISSTEIGIRAVVESVEEGSKQCKEYAVGILLMICESSRERYRGMILCEGAIPGLLQVSLDGTRRAKGSAKSLLRLLRDCESGGGERLKNVVVEEVMGEIYRGGTEVGMVEEMIARLTT
;
A
#
# COMPACT_ATOMS: atom_id res chain seq x y z
N MET A 1 23.00 18.19 -18.31
CA MET A 1 23.15 18.64 -16.90
C MET A 1 22.21 19.79 -16.54
N ALA A 2 21.93 20.76 -17.43
CA ALA A 2 21.04 21.89 -17.13
C ALA A 2 19.58 21.50 -16.79
N THR A 3 19.03 20.47 -17.44
CA THR A 3 17.62 20.05 -17.25
C THR A 3 17.34 19.48 -15.86
N SER A 4 18.31 18.76 -15.27
CA SER A 4 18.17 18.22 -13.92
C SER A 4 18.21 19.30 -12.85
N GLY A 5 18.99 20.37 -13.06
CA GLY A 5 19.08 21.50 -12.14
C GLY A 5 17.76 22.28 -12.06
N ALA A 6 17.10 22.51 -13.19
CA ALA A 6 15.81 23.21 -13.22
C ALA A 6 14.71 22.42 -12.47
N ILE A 7 14.64 21.10 -12.65
CA ILE A 7 13.68 20.23 -11.95
C ILE A 7 13.92 20.27 -10.43
N GLU A 8 15.18 20.19 -10.01
CA GLU A 8 15.54 20.26 -8.60
C GLU A 8 15.13 21.58 -7.97
N THR A 9 15.39 22.71 -8.64
CA THR A 9 14.94 24.03 -8.18
C THR A 9 13.42 24.13 -8.06
N LEU A 10 12.68 23.56 -9.02
CA LEU A 10 11.21 23.53 -8.97
C LEU A 10 10.71 22.70 -7.77
N ASN A 11 11.29 21.54 -7.54
CA ASN A 11 10.97 20.69 -6.39
C ASN A 11 11.27 21.38 -5.06
N GLN A 12 12.41 22.07 -4.94
CA GLN A 12 12.74 22.86 -3.74
C GLN A 12 11.76 24.01 -3.53
N THR A 13 11.38 24.71 -4.61
CA THR A 13 10.40 25.81 -4.54
C THR A 13 9.01 25.30 -4.14
N LEU A 14 8.65 24.08 -4.51
CA LEU A 14 7.39 23.44 -4.11
C LEU A 14 7.27 23.26 -2.58
N LEU A 15 8.39 22.93 -1.93
CA LEU A 15 8.47 22.66 -0.49
C LEU A 15 8.68 23.93 0.36
N GLN A 16 9.12 25.03 -0.26
CA GLN A 16 9.24 26.31 0.41
C GLN A 16 7.86 26.92 0.77
N ASN A 17 7.87 27.86 1.72
CA ASN A 17 6.69 28.63 2.09
C ASN A 17 6.33 29.62 0.97
N ASN A 18 5.58 29.12 -0.01
CA ASN A 18 5.12 29.83 -1.19
C ASN A 18 3.61 29.83 -1.27
N THR A 19 3.05 30.75 -2.05
CA THR A 19 1.61 30.82 -2.27
C THR A 19 1.10 29.55 -2.96
N THR A 20 -0.15 29.17 -2.67
CA THR A 20 -0.80 28.01 -3.31
C THR A 20 -0.79 28.11 -4.83
N GLN A 21 -0.89 29.33 -5.38
CA GLN A 21 -0.85 29.55 -6.82
C GLN A 21 0.52 29.20 -7.43
N VAL A 22 1.63 29.63 -6.80
CA VAL A 22 2.98 29.28 -7.26
C VAL A 22 3.18 27.77 -7.25
N LYS A 23 2.74 27.09 -6.18
CA LYS A 23 2.83 25.62 -6.10
C LYS A 23 2.01 24.94 -7.19
N LEU A 24 0.80 25.44 -7.49
CA LEU A 24 -0.04 24.94 -8.58
C LEU A 24 0.62 25.13 -9.95
N ASP A 25 1.18 26.31 -10.22
CA ASP A 25 1.85 26.60 -11.49
C ASP A 25 3.06 25.68 -11.71
N ILE A 26 3.82 25.40 -10.65
CA ILE A 26 4.91 24.42 -10.65
C ILE A 26 4.36 23.02 -10.97
N ILE A 27 3.31 22.55 -10.29
CA ILE A 27 2.72 21.23 -10.54
C ILE A 27 2.24 21.08 -11.98
N VAL A 28 1.55 22.10 -12.52
CA VAL A 28 1.08 22.10 -13.91
C VAL A 28 2.27 22.05 -14.87
N THR A 29 3.33 22.82 -14.59
CA THR A 29 4.56 22.79 -15.39
C THR A 29 5.19 21.40 -15.38
N LEU A 30 5.34 20.78 -14.20
CA LEU A 30 5.88 19.43 -14.05
C LEU A 30 5.01 18.38 -14.76
N HIS A 31 3.69 18.53 -14.71
CA HIS A 31 2.76 17.65 -15.43
C HIS A 31 2.88 17.77 -16.94
N ASN A 32 3.08 18.98 -17.46
CA ASN A 32 3.31 19.17 -18.91
C ASN A 32 4.67 18.62 -19.35
N LEU A 33 5.66 18.57 -18.45
CA LEU A 33 6.98 18.02 -18.73
C LEU A 33 7.05 16.49 -18.60
N SER A 34 6.15 15.87 -17.83
CA SER A 34 6.23 14.43 -17.52
C SER A 34 6.25 13.49 -18.74
N PRO A 35 5.55 13.76 -19.85
CA PRO A 35 5.63 12.89 -21.04
C PRO A 35 7.02 12.90 -21.71
N TYR A 36 7.80 13.97 -21.50
CA TYR A 36 9.08 14.18 -22.19
C TYR A 36 10.28 13.72 -21.36
N ILE A 37 10.18 13.76 -20.02
CA ILE A 37 11.27 13.46 -19.10
C ILE A 37 10.83 12.61 -17.89
N PRO A 38 10.13 11.49 -18.08
CA PRO A 38 9.52 10.74 -16.98
C PRO A 38 10.55 10.22 -15.97
N THR A 39 11.69 9.73 -16.45
CA THR A 39 12.76 9.16 -15.60
C THR A 39 13.42 10.18 -14.68
N PHE A 40 13.58 11.42 -15.15
CA PHE A 40 14.19 12.51 -14.36
C PHE A 40 13.27 13.03 -13.25
N LEU A 41 11.95 12.98 -13.46
CA LEU A 41 10.96 13.40 -12.46
C LEU A 41 10.65 12.31 -11.44
N SER A 42 10.75 11.03 -11.84
CA SER A 42 10.19 9.90 -11.10
C SER A 42 10.61 9.80 -9.62
N SER A 43 11.86 10.14 -9.28
CA SER A 43 12.33 10.03 -7.88
C SER A 43 12.12 11.32 -7.09
N SER A 44 12.79 12.41 -7.50
CA SER A 44 12.81 13.67 -6.73
C SER A 44 11.47 14.38 -6.68
N THR A 45 10.72 14.38 -7.79
CA THR A 45 9.39 15.00 -7.83
C THR A 45 8.38 14.18 -7.03
N SER A 46 8.42 12.84 -7.11
CA SER A 46 7.51 12.00 -6.31
C SER A 46 7.68 12.23 -4.81
N SER A 47 8.92 12.27 -4.31
CA SER A 47 9.19 12.58 -2.89
C SER A 47 8.65 13.97 -2.51
N SER A 48 8.90 14.98 -3.34
CA SER A 48 8.43 16.35 -3.07
C SER A 48 6.90 16.45 -3.07
N LEU A 49 6.22 15.74 -3.98
CA LEU A 49 4.76 15.67 -4.03
C LEU A 49 4.18 14.95 -2.81
N ILE A 50 4.81 13.87 -2.34
CA ILE A 50 4.37 13.15 -1.13
C ILE A 50 4.42 14.07 0.08
N HIS A 51 5.53 14.78 0.29
CA HIS A 51 5.65 15.76 1.36
C HIS A 51 4.57 16.85 1.25
N LEU A 52 4.38 17.40 0.06
CA LEU A 52 3.35 18.41 -0.16
C LEU A 52 1.93 17.89 0.13
N ILE A 53 1.60 16.67 -0.28
CA ILE A 53 0.30 16.03 -0.03
C ILE A 53 0.10 15.71 1.44
N HIS A 54 1.17 15.36 2.16
CA HIS A 54 1.12 15.08 3.59
C HIS A 54 0.84 16.35 4.40
N GLU A 55 1.47 17.47 4.04
CA GLU A 55 1.36 18.75 4.79
C GLU A 55 0.15 19.60 4.40
N SER A 56 -0.55 19.26 3.31
CA SER A 56 -1.65 20.07 2.78
C SER A 56 -3.03 19.48 3.10
N GLU A 57 -4.03 20.35 3.17
CA GLU A 57 -5.44 19.93 3.30
C GLU A 57 -5.85 19.03 2.11
N LYS A 58 -6.33 17.81 2.40
CA LYS A 58 -6.62 16.77 1.40
C LYS A 58 -7.72 17.16 0.41
N SER A 59 -8.65 18.00 0.86
CA SER A 59 -9.76 18.52 0.04
C SER A 59 -9.29 19.59 -0.97
N SER A 60 -8.08 20.13 -0.80
CA SER A 60 -7.59 21.28 -1.56
C SER A 60 -7.31 20.96 -3.03
N LYS A 61 -7.45 22.00 -3.88
CA LYS A 61 -7.11 21.88 -5.30
C LYS A 61 -5.65 21.54 -5.54
N LEU A 62 -4.77 21.96 -4.63
CA LEU A 62 -3.35 21.67 -4.66
C LEU A 62 -3.12 20.16 -4.55
N VAL A 63 -3.68 19.52 -3.52
CA VAL A 63 -3.56 18.06 -3.31
C VAL A 63 -4.16 17.28 -4.47
N GLU A 64 -5.32 17.69 -5.00
CA GLU A 64 -5.91 17.03 -6.17
C GLU A 64 -4.97 17.04 -7.39
N LYS A 65 -4.32 18.18 -7.68
CA LYS A 65 -3.38 18.30 -8.80
C LYS A 65 -2.06 17.56 -8.54
N SER A 66 -1.54 17.63 -7.32
CA SER A 66 -0.37 16.85 -6.91
C SER A 66 -0.61 15.35 -7.04
N MET A 67 -1.76 14.86 -6.58
CA MET A 67 -2.13 13.45 -6.66
C MET A 67 -2.31 12.99 -8.11
N CYS A 68 -2.89 13.83 -8.97
CA CYS A 68 -3.01 13.57 -10.41
C CYS A 68 -1.63 13.37 -11.06
N LEU A 69 -0.66 14.24 -10.74
CA LEU A 69 0.70 14.11 -11.27
C LEU A 69 1.39 12.87 -10.69
N LEU A 70 1.23 12.61 -9.40
CA LEU A 70 1.81 11.46 -8.73
C LEU A 70 1.29 10.13 -9.31
N GLU A 71 -0.01 10.04 -9.61
CA GLU A 71 -0.60 8.88 -10.30
C GLU A 71 0.02 8.69 -11.68
N HIS A 72 0.12 9.76 -12.47
CA HIS A 72 0.70 9.70 -13.79
C HIS A 72 2.16 9.24 -13.78
N LEU A 73 2.98 9.78 -12.88
CA LEU A 73 4.38 9.35 -12.69
C LEU A 73 4.45 7.88 -12.26
N SER A 74 3.58 7.47 -11.33
CA SER A 74 3.49 6.09 -10.85
C SER A 74 3.15 5.09 -11.95
N SER A 75 2.21 5.44 -12.82
CA SER A 75 1.83 4.60 -13.97
C SER A 75 2.94 4.48 -15.04
N SER A 76 3.86 5.45 -15.07
CA SER A 76 4.91 5.53 -16.09
C SER A 76 6.27 5.03 -15.59
N SER A 77 6.43 4.82 -14.28
CA SER A 77 7.74 4.54 -13.67
C SER A 77 7.64 3.79 -12.34
N GLU A 78 8.28 2.62 -12.29
CA GLU A 78 8.43 1.85 -11.05
C GLU A 78 9.22 2.62 -9.99
N ILE A 79 10.13 3.51 -10.40
CA ILE A 79 10.91 4.35 -9.48
C ILE A 79 9.97 5.28 -8.70
N ALA A 80 8.96 5.85 -9.36
CA ALA A 80 7.97 6.70 -8.72
C ALA A 80 7.09 5.91 -7.73
N LEU A 81 6.63 4.72 -8.13
CA LEU A 81 5.90 3.81 -7.23
C LEU A 81 6.72 3.44 -5.98
N ARG A 82 8.02 3.13 -6.16
CA ARG A 82 8.93 2.83 -5.05
C ARG A 82 9.15 4.04 -4.15
N ALA A 83 9.19 5.26 -4.67
CA ALA A 83 9.31 6.47 -3.85
C ALA A 83 8.12 6.65 -2.90
N ILE A 84 6.90 6.32 -3.36
CA ILE A 84 5.69 6.36 -2.54
C ILE A 84 5.70 5.25 -1.49
N SER A 85 6.06 4.03 -1.89
CA SER A 85 5.93 2.86 -1.02
C SER A 85 7.09 2.64 -0.05
N SER A 86 8.23 3.30 -0.27
CA SER A 86 9.42 3.18 0.59
C SER A 86 9.51 4.27 1.67
N THR A 87 8.65 5.29 1.60
CA THR A 87 8.60 6.37 2.59
C THR A 87 7.54 6.06 3.65
N GLU A 88 7.84 6.34 4.91
CA GLU A 88 6.91 6.11 6.03
C GLU A 88 5.60 6.90 5.85
N ILE A 89 5.70 8.12 5.30
CA ILE A 89 4.55 9.00 5.07
C ILE A 89 3.84 8.75 3.73
N GLY A 90 4.43 8.01 2.80
CA GLY A 90 3.93 7.93 1.42
C GLY A 90 2.60 7.20 1.31
N ILE A 91 2.53 5.96 1.80
CA ILE A 91 1.28 5.19 1.81
C ILE A 91 0.24 5.89 2.68
N ARG A 92 0.63 6.40 3.86
CA ARG A 92 -0.25 7.17 4.75
C ARG A 92 -0.90 8.37 4.03
N ALA A 93 -0.10 9.21 3.39
CA ALA A 93 -0.59 10.42 2.72
C ALA A 93 -1.59 10.09 1.60
N VAL A 94 -1.39 8.98 0.90
CA VAL A 94 -2.32 8.49 -0.13
C VAL A 94 -3.60 7.93 0.51
N VAL A 95 -3.50 7.16 1.60
CA VAL A 95 -4.66 6.62 2.34
C VAL A 95 -5.53 7.74 2.91
N GLU A 96 -4.95 8.72 3.60
CA GLU A 96 -5.67 9.91 4.11
C GLU A 96 -6.41 10.64 2.96
N SER A 97 -5.80 10.69 1.77
CA SER A 97 -6.42 11.31 0.60
C SER A 97 -7.61 10.52 0.05
N VAL A 98 -7.68 9.20 0.27
CA VAL A 98 -8.87 8.39 -0.04
C VAL A 98 -10.03 8.75 0.89
N GLU A 99 -9.73 9.08 2.15
CA GLU A 99 -10.72 9.37 3.17
C GLU A 99 -11.26 10.80 3.06
N GLU A 100 -10.38 11.79 2.94
CA GLU A 100 -10.71 13.21 3.06
C GLU A 100 -10.67 13.98 1.73
N GLY A 101 -10.13 13.37 0.67
CA GLY A 101 -9.91 14.04 -0.61
C GLY A 101 -11.19 14.42 -1.35
N SER A 102 -11.06 15.31 -2.33
CA SER A 102 -12.10 15.58 -3.33
C SER A 102 -12.46 14.30 -4.10
N LYS A 103 -13.64 14.24 -4.76
CA LYS A 103 -14.03 13.08 -5.59
C LYS A 103 -12.95 12.68 -6.60
N GLN A 104 -12.27 13.66 -7.19
CA GLN A 104 -11.22 13.43 -8.15
C GLN A 104 -9.90 13.02 -7.48
N CYS A 105 -9.56 13.62 -6.33
CA CYS A 105 -8.40 13.22 -5.54
C CYS A 105 -8.50 11.75 -5.09
N LYS A 106 -9.68 11.32 -4.61
CA LYS A 106 -9.95 9.92 -4.23
C LYS A 106 -9.76 8.96 -5.41
N GLU A 107 -10.21 9.35 -6.60
CA GLU A 107 -10.00 8.54 -7.82
C GLU A 107 -8.52 8.30 -8.10
N TYR A 108 -7.68 9.34 -8.01
CA TYR A 108 -6.23 9.23 -8.20
C TYR A 108 -5.56 8.43 -7.07
N ALA A 109 -5.93 8.70 -5.82
CA ALA A 109 -5.33 8.05 -4.66
C ALA A 109 -5.61 6.53 -4.65
N VAL A 110 -6.83 6.11 -4.96
CA VAL A 110 -7.18 4.69 -5.09
C VAL A 110 -6.42 4.04 -6.25
N GLY A 111 -6.24 4.76 -7.36
CA GLY A 111 -5.41 4.28 -8.49
C GLY A 111 -3.97 4.00 -8.07
N ILE A 112 -3.36 4.92 -7.31
CA ILE A 112 -1.99 4.76 -6.78
C ILE A 112 -1.90 3.55 -5.84
N LEU A 113 -2.80 3.42 -4.86
CA LEU A 113 -2.79 2.28 -3.93
C LEU A 113 -2.97 0.94 -4.65
N LEU A 114 -3.81 0.92 -5.70
CA LEU A 114 -3.98 -0.27 -6.53
C LEU A 114 -2.68 -0.64 -7.25
N MET A 115 -2.02 0.32 -7.92
CA MET A 115 -0.74 0.08 -8.59
C MET A 115 0.35 -0.40 -7.62
N ILE A 116 0.43 0.21 -6.42
CA ILE A 116 1.35 -0.23 -5.37
C ILE A 116 1.05 -1.69 -4.99
N CYS A 117 -0.21 -2.01 -4.68
CA CYS A 117 -0.59 -3.36 -4.28
C CYS A 117 -0.38 -4.41 -5.40
N GLU A 118 -0.62 -4.05 -6.66
CA GLU A 118 -0.40 -4.92 -7.82
C GLU A 118 1.10 -5.15 -8.10
N SER A 119 1.95 -4.16 -7.80
CA SER A 119 3.41 -4.30 -8.00
C SER A 119 4.05 -5.35 -7.10
N SER A 120 3.61 -5.46 -5.84
CA SER A 120 4.03 -6.51 -4.92
C SER A 120 3.02 -6.63 -3.78
N ARG A 121 2.03 -7.49 -3.96
CA ARG A 121 0.95 -7.69 -2.99
C ARG A 121 1.48 -8.16 -1.64
N GLU A 122 2.40 -9.12 -1.62
CA GLU A 122 3.00 -9.64 -0.38
C GLU A 122 3.65 -8.52 0.46
N ARG A 123 4.37 -7.61 -0.20
CA ARG A 123 5.09 -6.52 0.46
C ARG A 123 4.16 -5.41 0.95
N TYR A 124 3.23 -4.95 0.11
CA TYR A 124 2.51 -3.71 0.37
C TYR A 124 1.12 -3.90 0.98
N ARG A 125 0.52 -5.09 0.87
CA ARG A 125 -0.79 -5.38 1.47
C ARG A 125 -0.81 -5.06 2.96
N GLY A 126 0.19 -5.52 3.70
CA GLY A 126 0.30 -5.26 5.14
C GLY A 126 0.37 -3.77 5.45
N MET A 127 1.20 -3.03 4.71
CA MET A 127 1.37 -1.58 4.91
C MET A 127 0.08 -0.80 4.64
N ILE A 128 -0.61 -1.09 3.53
CA ILE A 128 -1.88 -0.44 3.18
C ILE A 128 -2.96 -0.71 4.24
N LEU A 129 -3.00 -1.93 4.78
CA LEU A 129 -3.94 -2.30 5.85
C LEU A 129 -3.60 -1.61 7.18
N CYS A 130 -2.33 -1.52 7.54
CA CYS A 130 -1.87 -0.85 8.77
C CYS A 130 -2.21 0.64 8.79
N GLU A 131 -2.15 1.31 7.63
CA GLU A 131 -2.55 2.72 7.50
C GLU A 131 -4.08 2.92 7.49
N GLY A 132 -4.88 1.86 7.61
CA GLY A 132 -6.32 1.98 7.82
C GLY A 132 -7.14 2.19 6.55
N ALA A 133 -6.67 1.79 5.36
CA ALA A 133 -7.34 2.11 4.09
C ALA A 133 -8.78 1.56 3.91
N ILE A 134 -9.21 0.58 4.71
CA ILE A 134 -10.46 -0.18 4.46
C ILE A 134 -11.73 0.69 4.51
N PRO A 135 -11.99 1.53 5.54
CA PRO A 135 -13.20 2.34 5.61
C PRO A 135 -13.32 3.32 4.43
N GLY A 136 -12.24 4.03 4.10
CA GLY A 136 -12.19 4.92 2.94
C GLY A 136 -12.46 4.21 1.62
N LEU A 137 -11.83 3.03 1.41
CA LEU A 137 -12.05 2.23 0.20
C LEU A 137 -13.48 1.70 0.10
N LEU A 138 -14.09 1.27 1.21
CA LEU A 138 -15.49 0.85 1.24
C LEU A 138 -16.42 1.99 0.85
N GLN A 139 -16.20 3.20 1.41
CA GLN A 139 -16.98 4.38 1.04
C GLN A 139 -16.86 4.69 -0.45
N VAL A 140 -15.63 4.79 -0.98
CA VAL A 140 -15.39 5.08 -2.40
C VAL A 140 -16.02 4.03 -3.32
N SER A 141 -16.07 2.77 -2.90
CA SER A 141 -16.72 1.69 -3.67
C SER A 141 -18.24 1.90 -3.86
N LEU A 142 -18.86 2.71 -3.01
CA LEU A 142 -20.30 3.01 -3.00
C LEU A 142 -20.62 4.37 -3.64
N ASP A 143 -19.86 5.42 -3.34
CA ASP A 143 -20.18 6.81 -3.71
C ASP A 143 -19.14 7.49 -4.64
N GLY A 144 -18.04 6.82 -4.95
CA GLY A 144 -16.99 7.32 -5.83
C GLY A 144 -17.42 7.49 -7.30
N THR A 145 -16.51 8.03 -8.11
CA THR A 145 -16.64 8.06 -9.56
C THR A 145 -16.68 6.64 -10.14
N ARG A 146 -17.06 6.48 -11.41
CA ARG A 146 -17.09 5.16 -12.06
C ARG A 146 -15.72 4.46 -12.01
N ARG A 147 -14.64 5.21 -12.23
CA ARG A 147 -13.26 4.71 -12.18
C ARG A 147 -12.86 4.37 -10.74
N ALA A 148 -13.07 5.29 -9.80
CA ALA A 148 -12.71 5.08 -8.39
C ALA A 148 -13.43 3.85 -7.80
N LYS A 149 -14.71 3.65 -8.12
CA LYS A 149 -15.49 2.47 -7.71
C LYS A 149 -14.89 1.16 -8.21
N GLY A 150 -14.48 1.12 -9.48
CA GLY A 150 -13.85 -0.06 -10.07
C GLY A 150 -12.53 -0.38 -9.36
N SER A 151 -11.64 0.61 -9.27
CA SER A 151 -10.33 0.45 -8.63
C SER A 151 -10.43 0.09 -7.15
N ALA A 152 -11.36 0.71 -6.40
CA ALA A 152 -11.57 0.40 -4.98
C ALA A 152 -12.02 -1.05 -4.77
N LYS A 153 -12.94 -1.56 -5.61
CA LYS A 153 -13.38 -2.96 -5.54
C LYS A 153 -12.25 -3.93 -5.85
N SER A 154 -11.44 -3.64 -6.87
CA SER A 154 -10.25 -4.44 -7.20
C SER A 154 -9.26 -4.47 -6.04
N LEU A 155 -8.94 -3.30 -5.47
CA LEU A 155 -8.00 -3.19 -4.34
C LEU A 155 -8.54 -3.93 -3.10
N LEU A 156 -9.81 -3.74 -2.74
CA LEU A 156 -10.43 -4.46 -1.63
C LEU A 156 -10.35 -5.98 -1.79
N ARG A 157 -10.42 -6.49 -3.03
CA ARG A 157 -10.23 -7.92 -3.31
C ARG A 157 -8.79 -8.36 -3.05
N LEU A 158 -7.80 -7.62 -3.57
CA LEU A 158 -6.38 -7.88 -3.33
C LEU A 158 -6.00 -7.84 -1.84
N LEU A 159 -6.62 -6.93 -1.07
CA LEU A 159 -6.40 -6.81 0.37
C LEU A 159 -7.09 -7.93 1.18
N ARG A 160 -8.24 -8.44 0.71
CA ARG A 160 -8.97 -9.52 1.40
C ARG A 160 -8.28 -10.86 1.26
N ASP A 161 -7.85 -11.20 0.05
CA ASP A 161 -7.26 -12.49 -0.22
C ASP A 161 -6.05 -12.63 0.72
N CYS A 162 -6.05 -13.65 1.57
CA CYS A 162 -4.89 -14.03 2.35
C CYS A 162 -4.28 -15.19 1.57
N GLU A 163 -3.03 -15.08 1.12
CA GLU A 163 -2.30 -16.31 0.89
C GLU A 163 -2.09 -16.92 2.27
N SER A 164 -3.00 -17.81 2.65
CA SER A 164 -2.78 -18.75 3.73
C SER A 164 -1.69 -19.70 3.25
N GLY A 165 -0.44 -19.23 3.32
CA GLY A 165 0.74 -19.85 2.70
C GLY A 165 1.93 -19.92 3.63
N GLY A 166 1.73 -19.80 4.95
CA GLY A 166 2.83 -19.90 5.92
C GLY A 166 2.43 -20.21 7.36
N GLY A 167 1.19 -19.91 7.78
CA GLY A 167 0.76 -20.14 9.17
C GLY A 167 0.10 -21.51 9.44
N GLU A 168 -0.46 -22.15 8.42
CA GLU A 168 -1.16 -23.44 8.58
C GLU A 168 -0.19 -24.63 8.55
N ARG A 169 0.99 -24.47 7.96
CA ARG A 169 2.00 -25.54 7.89
C ARG A 169 2.64 -25.84 9.25
N LEU A 170 2.79 -24.83 10.12
CA LEU A 170 3.28 -25.04 11.49
C LEU A 170 2.22 -25.72 12.37
N LYS A 171 0.94 -25.41 12.19
CA LYS A 171 -0.13 -26.08 12.92
C LYS A 171 -0.23 -27.55 12.50
N ASN A 172 -0.10 -27.85 11.21
CA ASN A 172 -0.13 -29.24 10.73
C ASN A 172 1.11 -30.05 11.15
N VAL A 173 2.30 -29.44 11.17
CA VAL A 173 3.52 -30.12 11.66
C VAL A 173 3.43 -30.43 13.15
N VAL A 174 2.97 -29.48 13.97
CA VAL A 174 2.81 -29.71 15.42
C VAL A 174 1.71 -30.74 15.71
N VAL A 175 0.63 -30.75 14.94
CA VAL A 175 -0.44 -31.76 15.11
C VAL A 175 0.06 -33.15 14.72
N GLU A 176 0.82 -33.30 13.64
CA GLU A 176 1.44 -34.58 13.26
C GLU A 176 2.47 -35.06 14.30
N GLU A 177 3.28 -34.17 14.86
CA GLU A 177 4.27 -34.48 15.87
C GLU A 177 3.63 -34.90 17.20
N VAL A 178 2.61 -34.16 17.67
CA VAL A 178 1.83 -34.52 18.86
C VAL A 178 1.06 -35.83 18.64
N MET A 179 0.52 -36.07 17.44
CA MET A 179 -0.17 -37.33 17.13
C MET A 179 0.79 -38.52 17.06
N GLY A 180 2.02 -38.30 16.60
CA GLY A 180 3.11 -39.29 16.63
C GLY A 180 3.62 -39.61 18.04
N GLU A 181 3.66 -38.62 18.94
CA GLU A 181 4.00 -38.83 20.35
C GLU A 181 2.92 -39.61 21.11
N ILE A 182 1.63 -39.37 20.82
CA ILE A 182 0.52 -40.12 21.42
C ILE A 182 0.58 -41.61 21.01
N TYR A 183 0.90 -41.92 19.76
CA TYR A 183 1.06 -43.31 19.31
C TYR A 183 2.31 -44.00 19.90
N ARG A 184 3.36 -43.25 20.23
CA ARG A 184 4.60 -43.78 20.84
C ARG A 184 4.50 -43.91 22.36
N GLY A 185 3.64 -43.11 23.00
CA GLY A 185 3.34 -43.14 24.44
C GLY A 185 2.40 -44.25 24.90
N GLY A 186 1.93 -45.13 24.00
CA GLY A 186 1.04 -46.26 24.31
C GLY A 186 1.66 -47.39 25.15
N THR A 187 2.68 -47.11 25.96
CA THR A 187 3.34 -48.10 26.84
C THR A 187 2.59 -48.32 28.16
N GLU A 188 1.56 -47.52 28.47
CA GLU A 188 0.76 -47.72 29.69
C GLU A 188 -0.26 -48.86 29.56
N VAL A 189 -0.78 -49.15 28.37
CA VAL A 189 -1.79 -50.21 28.18
C VAL A 189 -1.17 -51.61 28.37
N GLY A 190 0.08 -51.81 27.92
CA GLY A 190 0.78 -53.09 28.09
C GLY A 190 1.09 -53.42 29.56
N MET A 191 1.37 -52.42 30.39
CA MET A 191 1.61 -52.64 31.83
C MET A 191 0.31 -53.02 32.57
N VAL A 192 -0.85 -52.53 32.13
CA VAL A 192 -2.14 -52.87 32.75
C VAL A 192 -2.52 -54.32 32.40
N GLU A 193 -2.30 -54.77 31.17
CA GLU A 193 -2.54 -56.17 30.79
C GLU A 193 -1.59 -57.14 31.52
N GLU A 194 -0.31 -56.79 31.68
CA GLU A 194 0.65 -57.59 32.44
C GLU A 194 0.29 -57.65 33.93
N MET A 195 -0.22 -56.56 34.50
CA MET A 195 -0.65 -56.50 35.90
C MET A 195 -1.92 -57.32 36.16
N ILE A 196 -2.85 -57.37 35.20
CA ILE A 196 -4.05 -58.22 35.27
C ILE A 196 -3.65 -59.71 35.22
N ALA A 197 -2.74 -60.09 34.33
CA ALA A 197 -2.30 -61.49 34.19
C ALA A 197 -1.66 -62.04 35.48
N ARG A 198 -0.94 -61.20 36.23
CA ARG A 198 -0.29 -61.59 37.50
C ARG A 198 -1.26 -61.74 38.68
N LEU A 199 -2.46 -61.16 38.60
CA LEU A 199 -3.49 -61.27 39.64
C LEU A 199 -4.44 -62.47 39.43
N THR A 200 -4.38 -63.12 38.27
CA THR A 200 -5.24 -64.26 37.88
C THR A 200 -4.59 -65.64 38.01
N THR A 201 -3.44 -65.74 38.70
CA THR A 201 -2.78 -67.01 39.09
C THR A 201 -2.70 -67.12 40.59
#